data_AF-A0A2V5TYC8-F1
#
_entry.id   AF-A0A2V5TYC8-F1
#
_cell.length_a   1.000
_cell.length_b   1.000
_cell.length_c   1.000
_cell.angle_alpha   90.00
_cell.angle_beta   90.00
_cell.angle_gamma   90.00
#
_symmetry.space_group_name_H-M   'P 1'
#
loop_
_entity.id
_entity.type
_entity.pdbx_description
1 polymer ?
#
loop_
_entity_poly.entity_id
_entity_poly.type
_entity_poly.pdbx_seq_one_letter_code
_entity_poly.pdbx_strand_id
1 'polypeptide(L)' 'RSVIDGLGRVGVLGMTAPKEYGGRGFSQMANCKVLEEIGRRCASTSVFVNAHHSIGIRALLLFGTHEQNQKWLP' A
#
# COMPACT_ATOMS: atom_id res chain seq x y z
N ARG A 1 -7.37 -5.36 -15.15
CA ARG A 1 -6.92 -5.44 -13.73
C ARG A 1 -5.55 -6.09 -13.56
N SER A 2 -5.02 -6.79 -14.57
CA SER A 2 -3.73 -7.51 -14.53
C SER A 2 -2.55 -6.77 -13.88
N VAL A 3 -2.38 -5.47 -14.12
CA VAL A 3 -1.33 -4.64 -13.51
C VAL A 3 -1.51 -4.54 -11.99
N ILE A 4 -2.73 -4.24 -11.53
CA ILE A 4 -3.04 -4.11 -10.11
C ILE A 4 -2.88 -5.48 -9.41
N ASP A 5 -3.36 -6.55 -10.03
CA ASP A 5 -3.20 -7.90 -9.50
C ASP A 5 -1.71 -8.29 -9.41
N GLY A 6 -0.91 -7.87 -10.39
CA GLY A 6 0.55 -8.03 -10.38
C GLY A 6 1.22 -7.30 -9.22
N LEU A 7 0.85 -6.03 -9.01
CA LEU A 7 1.33 -5.22 -7.88
C LEU A 7 0.95 -5.83 -6.53
N GLY A 8 -0.26 -6.40 -6.41
CA GLY A 8 -0.68 -7.17 -5.24
C GLY A 8 0.19 -8.39 -5.00
N ARG A 9 0.45 -9.21 -6.04
CA ARG A 9 1.28 -10.42 -5.94
C ARG A 9 2.73 -10.14 -5.54
N VAL A 10 3.32 -9.04 -6.03
CA VAL A 10 4.68 -8.63 -5.58
C VAL A 10 4.66 -7.92 -4.23
N GLY A 11 3.48 -7.71 -3.64
CA GLY A 11 3.28 -7.13 -2.32
C GLY A 11 3.55 -5.62 -2.27
N VAL A 12 3.41 -4.92 -3.40
CA VAL A 12 3.48 -3.46 -3.45
C VAL A 12 2.26 -2.85 -2.76
N LEU A 13 1.08 -3.45 -2.88
CA LEU A 13 -0.16 -2.88 -2.32
C LEU A 13 -0.24 -2.95 -0.79
N GLY A 14 0.48 -3.87 -0.14
CA GLY A 14 0.55 -3.96 1.32
C GLY A 14 1.88 -3.47 1.90
N MET A 15 2.70 -2.73 1.13
CA MET A 15 4.11 -2.58 1.49
C MET A 15 4.32 -1.75 2.76
N THR A 16 3.50 -0.72 3.02
CA THR A 16 3.61 0.11 4.23
C THR A 16 2.77 -0.39 5.40
N ALA A 17 1.88 -1.37 5.17
CA ALA A 17 1.08 -1.94 6.24
C ALA A 17 1.98 -2.71 7.23
N PRO A 18 1.65 -2.70 8.54
CA PRO A 18 2.36 -3.49 9.54
C PRO A 18 2.35 -4.99 9.23
N LYS A 19 3.43 -5.68 9.63
CA LYS A 19 3.58 -7.12 9.38
C LYS A 19 2.50 -7.98 10.06
N GLU A 20 1.97 -7.52 11.19
CA GLU A 20 0.88 -8.19 11.92
C GLU A 20 -0.43 -8.27 11.12
N TYR A 21 -0.59 -7.41 10.10
CA TYR A 21 -1.71 -7.45 9.15
C TYR A 21 -1.30 -7.99 7.78
N GLY A 22 -0.20 -8.74 7.67
CA GLY A 22 0.27 -9.31 6.39
C GLY A 22 1.01 -8.33 5.47
N GLY A 23 1.25 -7.09 5.93
CA GLY A 23 2.03 -6.09 5.19
C GLY A 23 3.54 -6.32 5.23
N ARG A 24 4.30 -5.48 4.50
CA ARG A 24 5.78 -5.58 4.47
C ARG A 24 6.49 -4.68 5.50
N GLY A 25 5.79 -3.72 6.12
CA GLY A 25 6.35 -2.81 7.11
C GLY A 25 7.40 -1.83 6.56
N PHE A 26 7.29 -1.43 5.29
CA PHE A 26 8.20 -0.47 4.68
C PHE A 26 8.00 0.92 5.29
N SER A 27 9.11 1.65 5.41
CA SER A 27 9.07 3.06 5.80
C SER A 27 8.43 3.93 4.72
N GLN A 28 7.97 5.13 5.08
CA GLN A 28 7.47 6.10 4.11
C GLN A 28 8.53 6.47 3.06
N MET A 29 9.81 6.53 3.44
CA MET A 29 10.91 6.79 2.51
C MET A 29 11.03 5.66 1.47
N ALA A 30 10.95 4.40 1.90
CA ALA A 30 10.96 3.26 0.99
C ALA A 30 9.74 3.27 0.05
N ASN A 31 8.57 3.64 0.55
CA ASN A 31 7.38 3.86 -0.28
C ASN A 31 7.62 4.94 -1.35
N CYS A 32 8.19 6.10 -1.00
CA CYS A 32 8.52 7.15 -1.98
C CYS A 32 9.43 6.63 -3.09
N LYS A 33 10.46 5.83 -2.76
CA LYS A 33 11.36 5.23 -3.76
C LYS A 33 10.64 4.27 -4.72
N VAL A 34 9.71 3.46 -4.21
CA VAL A 34 8.88 2.59 -5.05
C VAL A 34 7.95 3.41 -5.96
N LEU A 35 7.35 4.48 -5.43
CA LEU A 35 6.48 5.37 -6.20
C LEU A 35 7.24 6.13 -7.30
N GLU A 36 8.47 6.57 -7.03
CA GLU A 36 9.38 7.16 -8.03
C GLU A 36 9.61 6.17 -9.18
N GLU A 37 9.95 4.93 -8.88
CA GLU A 37 10.25 3.90 -9.90
C GLU A 37 9.01 3.54 -10.74
N ILE A 38 7.84 3.36 -10.11
CA ILE A 38 6.59 3.15 -10.84
C ILE A 38 6.27 4.38 -11.71
N GLY A 39 6.47 5.58 -11.16
CA GLY A 39 6.16 6.86 -11.81
C GLY A 39 6.98 7.10 -13.07
N ARG A 40 8.25 6.64 -13.10
CA ARG A 40 9.10 6.66 -14.31
C ARG A 40 8.49 5.93 -15.50
N ARG A 41 7.63 4.93 -15.24
CA ARG A 41 6.94 4.17 -16.29
C ARG A 41 5.50 4.58 -16.49
N CYS A 42 4.77 4.86 -15.41
CA CYS A 42 3.36 5.20 -15.44
C CYS A 42 2.96 6.04 -14.22
N ALA A 43 2.82 7.35 -14.41
CA ALA A 43 2.42 8.28 -13.35
C ALA A 43 1.05 7.94 -12.75
N SER A 44 0.06 7.54 -13.56
CA SER A 44 -1.28 7.18 -13.07
C SER A 44 -1.26 5.95 -12.16
N THR A 45 -0.42 4.96 -12.47
CA THR A 45 -0.24 3.77 -11.62
C THR A 45 0.45 4.15 -10.31
N SER A 46 1.46 5.03 -10.35
CA SER A 46 2.11 5.54 -9.14
C SER A 46 1.12 6.27 -8.23
N VAL A 47 0.27 7.14 -8.79
CA VAL A 47 -0.78 7.84 -8.03
C VAL A 47 -1.79 6.86 -7.44
N PHE A 48 -2.20 5.83 -8.17
CA PHE A 48 -3.08 4.78 -7.65
C PHE A 48 -2.45 4.09 -6.42
N VAL A 49 -1.19 3.66 -6.53
CA VAL A 49 -0.47 3.01 -5.42
C VAL A 49 -0.33 3.96 -4.23
N ASN A 50 -0.01 5.23 -4.48
CA ASN A 50 0.10 6.23 -3.42
C ASN A 50 -1.24 6.45 -2.71
N ALA A 51 -2.35 6.60 -3.44
CA ALA A 51 -3.67 6.75 -2.86
C ALA A 51 -4.05 5.53 -2.00
N HIS A 52 -3.81 4.32 -2.50
CA HIS A 52 -4.07 3.10 -1.74
C HIS A 52 -3.39 3.09 -0.35
N HIS A 53 -2.13 3.54 -0.27
CA HIS A 53 -1.40 3.58 1.00
C HIS A 53 -1.70 4.81 1.85
N SER A 54 -1.65 6.01 1.25
CA SER A 54 -1.67 7.30 1.98
C SER A 54 -3.05 7.73 2.45
N ILE A 55 -4.12 7.26 1.80
CA ILE A 55 -5.51 7.53 2.22
C ILE A 55 -6.26 6.25 2.58
N GLY A 56 -6.11 5.16 1.81
CA GLY A 56 -6.83 3.90 2.07
C GLY A 56 -6.37 3.20 3.35
N ILE A 57 -5.20 2.57 3.29
CA ILE A 57 -4.59 1.85 4.42
C ILE A 57 -4.37 2.79 5.61
N ARG A 58 -3.88 4.02 5.35
CA ARG A 58 -3.58 4.99 6.42
C ARG A 58 -4.78 5.35 7.27
N ALA A 59 -5.98 5.46 6.70
CA ALA A 59 -7.18 5.78 7.47
C ALA A 59 -7.50 4.67 8.49
N LEU A 60 -7.40 3.40 8.09
CA LEU A 60 -7.59 2.26 8.99
C LEU A 60 -6.50 2.22 10.08
N LEU A 61 -5.23 2.40 9.70
CA LEU A 61 -4.14 2.37 10.69
C LEU A 61 -4.22 3.49 11.74
N LEU A 62 -4.71 4.67 11.38
CA LEU A 62 -4.80 5.81 12.30
C LEU A 62 -6.09 5.82 13.12
N PHE A 63 -7.20 5.35 12.56
CA PHE A 63 -8.54 5.58 13.11
C PHE A 63 -9.42 4.33 13.17
N GLY A 64 -8.97 3.20 12.64
CA GLY A 64 -9.69 1.94 12.65
C GLY A 64 -9.67 1.26 14.01
N THR A 65 -10.78 0.61 14.37
CA THR A 65 -10.80 -0.29 15.55
C THR A 65 -9.95 -1.52 15.28
N HIS A 66 -9.63 -2.28 16.34
CA HIS A 66 -8.93 -3.56 16.20
C HIS A 66 -9.66 -4.50 15.24
N GLU A 67 -10.98 -4.61 15.35
CA GLU A 67 -11.81 -5.47 14.50
C GLU A 67 -11.83 -5.00 13.04
N GLN A 68 -11.85 -3.68 12.81
CA GLN A 68 -11.76 -3.12 11.45
C GLN A 68 -10.39 -3.40 10.82
N ASN A 69 -9.32 -3.21 11.59
CA ASN A 69 -7.96 -3.45 11.12
C ASN A 69 -7.74 -4.93 10.78
N GLN A 70 -8.18 -5.85 11.65
CA GLN A 70 -8.12 -7.29 11.39
C GLN A 70 -8.96 -7.73 10.17
N LYS A 71 -10.08 -7.03 9.89
CA LYS A 71 -10.96 -7.37 8.77
C LYS A 71 -10.48 -6.83 7.42
N TRP A 72 -9.89 -5.64 7.40
CA TRP A 72 -9.71 -4.87 6.15
C TRP A 72 -8.26 -4.63 5.73
N LEU A 73 -7.28 -4.84 6.62
CA LEU A 73 -5.87 -4.68 6.29
C LEU A 73 -5.19 -5.93 5.68
N PRO A 74 -5.53 -7.18 6.07
CA PRO A 74 -5.00 -8.38 5.42
C PRO A 74 -5.37 -8.46 3.93
#